data_AF-A0A1E4FRQ4-F1
#
_entry.id   AF-A0A1E4FRQ4-F1
#
_cell.length_a   1.000
_cell.length_b   1.000
_cell.length_c   1.000
_cell.angle_alpha   90.00
_cell.angle_beta   90.00
_cell.angle_gamma   90.00
#
_symmetry.space_group_name_H-M   'P 1'
#
loop_
_entity.id
_entity.type
_entity.pdbx_description
1 polymer ?
#
loop_
_entity_poly.entity_id
_entity_poly.type
_entity_poly.pdbx_seq_one_letter_code
_entity_poly.pdbx_strand_id
1 'polypeptide(L)'
;MAFPDRLIFCGLLTSLAWGDGNPGLLLEKLREMDVMHHWTAGVERIDWQSGDPDPKLPPRDKVGTHCSAFVASAGQRLGIYILRPPEHKPTFLASAQQEWLNSPEGRHEGWERVENAVAARDRANEGQWVVASWRNPIPHKPGHIAIVLPSDWSDERVRLDGCEIMQAGRYNYLSTSLRQGFANHRTAFEAGEIQFHAHSTDF
;
A
#
# COMPACT_ATOMS: atom_id res chain seq x y z
N MET A 1 50.64 40.62 4.25
CA MET A 1 50.21 39.27 4.67
C MET A 1 48.70 39.34 4.80
N ALA A 2 47.98 38.92 3.76
CA ALA A 2 46.54 39.17 3.58
C ALA A 2 45.73 37.95 4.03
N PHE A 3 44.68 38.17 4.82
CA PHE A 3 43.64 37.19 5.12
C PHE A 3 42.65 37.16 3.95
N PRO A 4 42.24 35.98 3.44
CA PRO A 4 41.05 35.91 2.62
C PRO A 4 39.82 35.53 3.46
N ASP A 5 38.72 36.16 3.09
CA ASP A 5 37.39 36.07 3.67
C ASP A 5 36.84 34.64 3.67
N ARG A 6 36.24 34.25 4.80
CA ARG A 6 35.34 33.08 4.86
C ARG A 6 33.98 33.48 4.31
N LEU A 7 33.73 33.16 3.06
CA LEU A 7 32.38 33.09 2.50
C LEU A 7 31.59 32.01 3.24
N ILE A 8 30.55 32.44 3.95
CA ILE A 8 29.51 31.58 4.51
C ILE A 8 28.67 31.10 3.32
N PHE A 9 28.85 29.85 2.92
CA PHE A 9 27.93 29.18 2.00
C PHE A 9 26.66 28.82 2.78
N CYS A 10 25.64 29.64 2.64
CA CYS A 10 24.28 29.33 3.07
C CYS A 10 23.78 28.19 2.16
N GLY A 11 23.78 26.95 2.67
CA GLY A 11 23.25 25.81 1.94
C GLY A 11 21.77 26.00 1.69
N LEU A 12 21.38 26.12 0.42
CA LEU A 12 20.00 25.99 -0.01
C LEU A 12 19.46 24.65 0.47
N LEU A 13 18.41 24.69 1.28
CA LEU A 13 17.48 23.59 1.46
C LEU A 13 16.93 23.23 0.08
N THR A 14 17.36 22.11 -0.48
CA THR A 14 16.64 21.47 -1.59
C THR A 14 15.30 21.03 -1.05
N SER A 15 14.27 21.85 -1.30
CA SER A 15 12.89 21.42 -1.32
C SER A 15 12.82 20.23 -2.26
N LEU A 16 12.61 19.03 -1.73
CA LEU A 16 12.14 17.90 -2.51
C LEU A 16 10.79 18.35 -3.08
N ALA A 17 10.79 18.78 -4.33
CA ALA A 17 9.56 18.98 -5.07
C ALA A 17 8.87 17.61 -5.10
N TRP A 18 7.78 17.50 -4.36
CA TRP A 18 6.81 16.44 -4.55
C TRP A 18 6.40 16.53 -6.03
N GLY A 19 6.77 15.52 -6.83
CA GLY A 19 6.37 15.48 -8.22
C GLY A 19 4.84 15.57 -8.31
N ASP A 20 4.33 16.33 -9.27
CA ASP A 20 2.91 16.40 -9.58
C ASP A 20 2.49 15.03 -10.16
N GLY A 21 2.22 14.06 -9.29
CA GLY A 21 1.83 12.72 -9.70
C GLY A 21 0.55 12.75 -10.53
N ASN A 22 0.37 11.77 -11.41
CA ASN A 22 -0.83 11.68 -12.24
C ASN A 22 -1.83 10.65 -11.66
N PRO A 23 -2.86 11.08 -10.91
CA PRO A 23 -3.84 10.17 -10.29
C PRO A 23 -4.64 9.36 -11.32
N GLY A 24 -4.88 9.92 -12.51
CA GLY A 24 -5.56 9.22 -13.60
C GLY A 24 -4.73 8.05 -14.12
N LEU A 25 -3.44 8.27 -14.37
CA LEU A 25 -2.50 7.24 -14.82
C LEU A 25 -2.23 6.20 -13.72
N LEU A 26 -2.18 6.61 -12.45
CA LEU A 26 -2.08 5.67 -11.32
C LEU A 26 -3.28 4.72 -11.32
N LEU A 27 -4.49 5.27 -11.41
CA LEU A 27 -5.72 4.48 -11.42
C LEU A 27 -5.79 3.54 -12.63
N GLU A 28 -5.38 3.99 -13.81
CA GLU A 28 -5.29 3.17 -15.02
C GLU A 28 -4.37 1.96 -14.79
N LYS A 29 -3.12 2.19 -14.37
CA LYS A 29 -2.13 1.14 -14.10
C LYS A 29 -2.59 0.12 -13.07
N LEU A 30 -3.27 0.57 -12.02
CA LEU A 30 -3.84 -0.32 -11.00
C LEU A 30 -4.99 -1.16 -11.56
N ARG A 31 -5.86 -0.59 -12.39
CA ARG A 31 -6.99 -1.30 -13.01
C ARG A 31 -6.54 -2.35 -14.02
N GLU A 32 -5.45 -2.10 -14.76
CA GLU A 32 -4.82 -3.09 -15.65
C GLU A 32 -4.32 -4.36 -14.94
N MET A 33 -4.23 -4.35 -13.61
CA MET A 33 -3.93 -5.55 -12.84
C MET A 33 -5.09 -6.54 -12.77
N ASP A 34 -6.31 -6.12 -13.13
CA ASP A 34 -7.52 -6.94 -13.15
C ASP A 34 -7.69 -7.80 -11.88
N VAL A 35 -7.63 -7.15 -10.73
CA VAL A 35 -7.73 -7.80 -9.41
C VAL A 35 -9.00 -8.64 -9.25
N MET A 36 -10.04 -8.42 -10.06
CA MET A 36 -11.27 -9.19 -10.01
C MET A 36 -11.08 -10.64 -10.46
N HIS A 37 -10.11 -10.92 -11.33
CA HIS A 37 -9.85 -12.25 -11.89
C HIS A 37 -8.53 -12.87 -11.41
N HIS A 38 -7.63 -12.06 -10.83
CA HIS A 38 -6.34 -12.50 -10.28
C HIS A 38 -6.32 -12.47 -8.74
N TRP A 39 -5.34 -13.13 -8.12
CA TRP A 39 -5.20 -13.24 -6.66
C TRP A 39 -6.44 -13.84 -5.96
N THR A 40 -7.09 -14.80 -6.62
CA THR A 40 -8.35 -15.41 -6.17
C THR A 40 -8.22 -16.07 -4.80
N ALA A 41 -9.11 -15.69 -3.88
CA ALA A 41 -9.20 -16.29 -2.56
C ALA A 41 -9.41 -17.81 -2.63
N GLY A 42 -8.76 -18.55 -1.74
CA GLY A 42 -8.94 -20.01 -1.68
C GLY A 42 -7.98 -20.80 -2.58
N VAL A 43 -7.26 -20.15 -3.49
CA VAL A 43 -6.24 -20.82 -4.31
C VAL A 43 -4.93 -20.92 -3.50
N GLU A 44 -4.43 -22.14 -3.32
CA GLU A 44 -3.25 -22.44 -2.49
C GLU A 44 -1.91 -22.08 -3.14
N ARG A 45 -1.88 -22.07 -4.48
CA ARG A 45 -0.69 -21.84 -5.27
C ARG A 45 -0.95 -20.68 -6.23
N ILE A 46 -0.54 -19.48 -5.83
CA ILE A 46 -0.65 -18.28 -6.67
C ILE A 46 0.76 -17.73 -6.89
N ASP A 47 1.10 -17.44 -8.14
CA ASP A 47 2.23 -16.59 -8.44
C ASP A 47 1.94 -15.18 -7.95
N TRP A 48 2.78 -14.66 -7.06
CA TRP A 48 2.48 -13.39 -6.41
C TRP A 48 2.54 -12.21 -7.39
N GLN A 49 3.32 -12.31 -8.47
CA GLN A 49 3.51 -11.25 -9.45
C GLN A 49 2.33 -11.15 -10.42
N SER A 50 1.87 -12.27 -10.97
CA SER A 50 0.74 -12.28 -11.91
C SER A 50 -0.61 -12.39 -11.21
N GLY A 51 -0.64 -13.03 -10.04
CA GLY A 51 -1.88 -13.39 -9.35
C GLY A 51 -2.56 -14.64 -9.91
N ASP A 52 -1.92 -15.36 -10.84
CA ASP A 52 -2.46 -16.57 -11.45
C ASP A 52 -2.13 -17.82 -10.64
N PRO A 53 -2.97 -18.86 -10.74
CA PRO A 53 -2.61 -20.17 -10.22
C PRO A 53 -1.37 -20.74 -10.93
N ASP A 54 -0.36 -21.15 -10.16
CA ASP A 54 0.81 -21.87 -10.69
C ASP A 54 0.98 -23.23 -10.00
N PRO A 55 0.70 -24.36 -10.69
CA PRO A 55 0.82 -25.69 -10.10
C PRO A 55 2.25 -26.08 -9.72
N LYS A 56 3.27 -25.37 -10.23
CA LYS A 56 4.69 -25.62 -9.92
C LYS A 56 5.11 -25.02 -8.58
N LEU A 57 4.35 -24.07 -8.04
CA LEU A 57 4.63 -23.48 -6.74
C LEU A 57 4.28 -24.43 -5.58
N PRO A 58 5.03 -24.40 -4.48
CA PRO A 58 4.63 -25.10 -3.27
C PRO A 58 3.29 -24.54 -2.78
N PRO A 59 2.38 -25.40 -2.29
CA PRO A 59 1.14 -24.93 -1.68
C PRO A 59 1.45 -24.12 -0.43
N ARG A 60 0.64 -23.08 -0.16
CA ARG A 60 0.72 -22.35 1.11
C ARG A 60 0.26 -23.24 2.26
N ASP A 61 0.87 -23.07 3.43
CA ASP A 61 0.53 -23.79 4.67
C ASP A 61 -0.94 -23.62 5.08
N LYS A 62 -1.58 -22.51 4.67
CA LYS A 62 -2.98 -22.20 4.90
C LYS A 62 -3.60 -21.57 3.67
N VAL A 63 -4.71 -22.16 3.23
CA VAL A 63 -5.62 -21.56 2.25
C VAL A 63 -6.14 -20.23 2.80
N GLY A 64 -5.98 -19.14 2.05
CA GLY A 64 -6.33 -17.81 2.52
C GLY A 64 -6.51 -16.81 1.39
N THR A 65 -6.39 -15.53 1.73
CA THR A 65 -6.45 -14.42 0.79
C THR A 65 -5.04 -13.98 0.39
N HIS A 66 -4.94 -13.14 -0.64
CA HIS A 66 -3.69 -12.77 -1.27
C HIS A 66 -3.47 -11.25 -1.33
N CYS A 67 -4.10 -10.50 -0.41
CA CYS A 67 -4.00 -9.04 -0.28
C CYS A 67 -2.57 -8.49 -0.40
N SER A 68 -1.64 -9.04 0.38
CA SER A 68 -0.23 -8.61 0.41
C SER A 68 0.53 -8.93 -0.87
N ALA A 69 0.19 -10.03 -1.55
CA ALA A 69 0.78 -10.38 -2.84
C ALA A 69 0.30 -9.42 -3.93
N PHE A 70 -0.99 -9.09 -3.94
CA PHE A 70 -1.55 -8.08 -4.85
C PHE A 70 -0.87 -6.72 -4.68
N VAL A 71 -0.76 -6.22 -3.44
CA VAL A 71 -0.07 -4.95 -3.15
C VAL A 71 1.41 -5.00 -3.54
N ALA A 72 2.09 -6.12 -3.30
CA ALA A 72 3.48 -6.31 -3.71
C ALA A 72 3.65 -6.29 -5.24
N SER A 73 2.75 -6.93 -5.98
CA SER A 73 2.73 -6.91 -7.44
C SER A 73 2.48 -5.50 -7.96
N ALA A 74 1.55 -4.76 -7.35
CA ALA A 74 1.27 -3.37 -7.72
C ALA A 74 2.53 -2.50 -7.56
N GLY A 75 3.21 -2.61 -6.41
CA GLY A 75 4.49 -1.95 -6.21
C GLY A 75 5.52 -2.31 -7.27
N GLN A 76 5.67 -3.59 -7.60
CA GLN A 76 6.58 -4.02 -8.65
C GLN A 76 6.25 -3.39 -10.02
N ARG A 77 4.97 -3.34 -10.41
CA ARG A 77 4.54 -2.70 -11.67
C ARG A 77 4.78 -1.20 -11.68
N LEU A 78 4.67 -0.55 -10.52
CA LEU A 78 4.90 0.88 -10.35
C LEU A 78 6.40 1.23 -10.16
N GLY A 79 7.29 0.23 -10.08
CA GLY A 79 8.71 0.46 -9.78
C GLY A 79 8.99 0.80 -8.32
N ILE A 80 8.01 0.65 -7.43
CA ILE A 80 8.10 1.01 -6.01
C ILE A 80 8.26 -0.25 -5.17
N TYR A 81 9.31 -0.31 -4.35
CA TYR A 81 9.53 -1.45 -3.48
C TYR A 81 8.59 -1.42 -2.27
N ILE A 82 7.97 -2.55 -1.98
CA ILE A 82 7.36 -2.87 -0.69
C ILE A 82 7.79 -4.30 -0.35
N LEU A 83 7.93 -4.62 0.94
CA LEU A 83 8.31 -5.97 1.38
C LEU A 83 7.46 -7.04 0.68
N ARG A 84 8.13 -7.98 0.01
CA ARG A 84 7.52 -8.97 -0.88
C ARG A 84 8.34 -10.26 -0.98
N PRO A 85 7.81 -11.32 -1.60
CA PRO A 85 8.63 -12.49 -1.95
C PRO A 85 9.66 -12.14 -3.05
N PRO A 86 10.83 -12.82 -3.07
CA PRO A 86 11.23 -13.90 -2.17
C PRO A 86 11.82 -13.42 -0.83
N GLU A 87 12.09 -12.13 -0.64
CA GLU A 87 12.73 -11.59 0.56
C GLU A 87 11.91 -11.86 1.84
N HIS A 88 10.59 -11.93 1.71
CA HIS A 88 9.69 -12.41 2.76
C HIS A 88 8.66 -13.41 2.22
N LYS A 89 8.42 -14.48 2.99
CA LYS A 89 7.44 -15.50 2.63
C LYS A 89 6.00 -14.93 2.59
N PRO A 90 5.09 -15.48 1.76
CA PRO A 90 3.70 -15.02 1.70
C PRO A 90 2.91 -15.16 3.00
N THR A 91 3.34 -16.01 3.94
CA THR A 91 2.66 -16.22 5.21
C THR A 91 2.83 -14.99 6.12
N PHE A 92 1.71 -14.40 6.55
CA PHE A 92 1.65 -13.18 7.38
C PHE A 92 2.26 -11.91 6.77
N LEU A 93 2.46 -11.90 5.45
CA LEU A 93 3.15 -10.81 4.76
C LEU A 93 2.48 -9.45 4.95
N ALA A 94 1.14 -9.35 5.04
CA ALA A 94 0.48 -8.06 5.27
C ALA A 94 0.88 -7.39 6.61
N SER A 95 1.01 -8.19 7.68
CA SER A 95 1.50 -7.69 8.97
C SER A 95 2.97 -7.29 8.88
N ALA A 96 3.79 -8.08 8.20
CA ALA A 96 5.21 -7.79 7.99
C ALA A 96 5.42 -6.54 7.11
N GLN A 97 4.56 -6.32 6.11
CA GLN A 97 4.56 -5.12 5.28
C GLN A 97 4.27 -3.88 6.11
N GLN A 98 3.27 -3.89 7.00
CA GLN A 98 3.05 -2.75 7.90
C GLN A 98 4.24 -2.50 8.84
N GLU A 99 4.85 -3.56 9.39
CA GLU A 99 6.05 -3.41 10.23
C GLU A 99 7.22 -2.77 9.45
N TRP A 100 7.46 -3.26 8.22
CA TRP A 100 8.49 -2.74 7.33
C TRP A 100 8.21 -1.29 6.88
N LEU A 101 6.96 -0.95 6.55
CA LEU A 101 6.56 0.43 6.21
C LEU A 101 6.84 1.42 7.35
N ASN A 102 6.85 0.96 8.61
CA ASN A 102 7.18 1.77 9.78
C ASN A 102 8.67 1.76 10.13
N SER A 103 9.47 0.92 9.48
CA SER A 103 10.89 0.76 9.78
C SER A 103 11.75 1.85 9.10
N PRO A 104 13.02 2.02 9.53
CA PRO A 104 13.97 2.87 8.81
C PRO A 104 14.14 2.48 7.34
N GLU A 105 14.09 1.18 7.03
CA GLU A 105 14.20 0.66 5.66
C GLU A 105 13.02 1.10 4.80
N GLY A 106 11.77 0.99 5.29
CA GLY A 106 10.59 1.49 4.56
C GLY A 106 10.70 2.98 4.24
N ARG A 107 11.14 3.79 5.21
CA ARG A 107 11.38 5.22 4.99
C ARG A 107 12.52 5.51 4.02
N HIS A 108 13.59 4.71 4.07
CA HIS A 108 14.71 4.83 3.14
C HIS A 108 14.28 4.52 1.71
N GLU A 109 13.37 3.56 1.53
CA GLU A 109 12.71 3.28 0.25
C GLU A 109 11.63 4.30 -0.12
N GLY A 110 11.56 5.47 0.53
CA GLY A 110 10.67 6.57 0.14
C GLY A 110 9.24 6.52 0.69
N TRP A 111 8.92 5.57 1.58
CA TRP A 111 7.58 5.51 2.19
C TRP A 111 7.42 6.48 3.34
N GLU A 112 6.27 7.13 3.37
CA GLU A 112 5.90 8.07 4.42
C GLU A 112 4.61 7.69 5.12
N ARG A 113 4.57 7.85 6.44
CA ARG A 113 3.36 7.64 7.24
C ARG A 113 2.39 8.80 7.01
N VAL A 114 1.15 8.47 6.67
CA VAL A 114 0.07 9.45 6.44
C VAL A 114 -0.90 9.48 7.62
N GLU A 115 -1.13 10.65 8.20
CA GLU A 115 -1.80 10.79 9.50
C GLU A 115 -3.16 10.08 9.60
N ASN A 116 -4.03 10.26 8.59
CA ASN A 116 -5.41 9.79 8.63
C ASN A 116 -5.96 9.50 7.22
N ALA A 117 -7.18 8.98 7.17
CA ALA A 117 -7.85 8.59 5.92
C ALA A 117 -8.12 9.77 4.96
N VAL A 118 -8.38 10.98 5.47
CA VAL A 118 -8.59 12.16 4.63
C VAL A 118 -7.28 12.51 3.93
N ALA A 119 -6.19 12.63 4.67
CA ALA A 119 -4.87 12.86 4.11
C ALA A 119 -4.43 11.73 3.16
N ALA A 120 -4.80 10.47 3.43
CA ALA A 120 -4.49 9.34 2.55
C ALA A 120 -5.21 9.43 1.19
N ARG A 121 -6.50 9.82 1.18
CA ARG A 121 -7.21 10.13 -0.05
C ARG A 121 -6.54 11.29 -0.79
N ASP A 122 -6.17 12.35 -0.08
CA ASP A 122 -5.54 13.53 -0.70
C ASP A 122 -4.21 13.18 -1.37
N ARG A 123 -3.35 12.39 -0.71
CA ARG A 123 -2.11 11.88 -1.32
C ARG A 123 -2.40 11.02 -2.56
N ALA A 124 -3.43 10.18 -2.53
CA ALA A 124 -3.82 9.41 -3.72
C ALA A 124 -4.33 10.33 -4.84
N ASN A 125 -5.08 11.39 -4.52
CA ASN A 125 -5.53 12.40 -5.47
C ASN A 125 -4.37 13.25 -6.05
N GLU A 126 -3.26 13.37 -5.33
CA GLU A 126 -2.00 13.93 -5.82
C GLU A 126 -1.20 12.93 -6.69
N GLY A 127 -1.77 11.75 -6.97
CA GLY A 127 -1.14 10.72 -7.77
C GLY A 127 -0.13 9.83 -7.02
N GLN A 128 0.03 10.00 -5.71
CA GLN A 128 0.90 9.14 -4.92
C GLN A 128 0.30 7.73 -4.77
N TRP A 129 1.17 6.73 -4.70
CA TRP A 129 0.73 5.38 -4.36
C TRP A 129 0.55 5.25 -2.85
N VAL A 130 -0.69 4.99 -2.43
CA VAL A 130 -1.07 4.94 -1.02
C VAL A 130 -1.59 3.56 -0.65
N VAL A 131 -1.12 3.01 0.46
CA VAL A 131 -1.58 1.73 1.01
C VAL A 131 -2.24 1.93 2.37
N ALA A 132 -3.32 1.19 2.62
CA ALA A 132 -3.97 1.07 3.92
C ALA A 132 -3.65 -0.33 4.48
N SER A 133 -3.03 -0.40 5.65
CA SER A 133 -2.58 -1.64 6.26
C SER A 133 -3.08 -1.79 7.70
N TRP A 134 -3.37 -3.03 8.08
CA TRP A 134 -3.64 -3.43 9.46
C TRP A 134 -2.84 -4.66 9.82
N ARG A 135 -1.99 -4.51 10.83
CA ARG A 135 -1.25 -5.56 11.49
C ARG A 135 -2.13 -6.18 12.57
N ASN A 136 -2.29 -7.49 12.50
CA ASN A 136 -3.01 -8.21 13.54
C ASN A 136 -2.23 -8.14 14.87
N PRO A 137 -2.84 -7.70 15.98
CA PRO A 137 -2.17 -7.63 17.28
C PRO A 137 -1.86 -9.02 17.85
N ILE A 138 -2.56 -10.07 17.41
CA ILE A 138 -2.29 -11.44 17.82
C ILE A 138 -1.15 -12.00 16.94
N PRO A 139 0.00 -12.40 17.53
CA PRO A 139 1.08 -13.01 16.78
C PRO A 139 0.62 -14.21 15.95
N HIS A 140 1.18 -14.36 14.76
CA HIS A 140 0.86 -15.47 13.83
C HIS A 140 -0.61 -15.52 13.38
N LYS A 141 -1.33 -14.40 13.44
CA LYS A 141 -2.60 -14.21 12.74
C LYS A 141 -2.41 -13.27 11.54
N PRO A 142 -3.16 -13.48 10.44
CA PRO A 142 -3.03 -12.64 9.27
C PRO A 142 -3.53 -11.22 9.55
N GLY A 143 -2.75 -10.24 9.10
CA GLY A 143 -3.19 -8.87 8.89
C GLY A 143 -3.88 -8.68 7.54
N HIS A 144 -4.11 -7.44 7.16
CA HIS A 144 -4.70 -7.07 5.88
C HIS A 144 -4.06 -5.79 5.32
N ILE A 145 -4.03 -5.66 3.99
CA ILE A 145 -3.49 -4.49 3.30
C ILE A 145 -4.25 -4.29 1.99
N ALA A 146 -4.50 -3.04 1.63
CA ALA A 146 -5.21 -2.64 0.42
C ALA A 146 -4.58 -1.37 -0.16
N ILE A 147 -4.91 -1.07 -1.42
CA ILE A 147 -4.45 0.15 -2.10
C ILE A 147 -5.55 1.20 -1.96
N VAL A 148 -5.21 2.41 -1.51
CA VAL A 148 -6.12 3.56 -1.51
C VAL A 148 -6.16 4.14 -2.92
N LEU A 149 -7.37 4.39 -3.42
CA LEU A 149 -7.58 4.95 -4.75
C LEU A 149 -7.75 6.47 -4.68
N PRO A 150 -7.36 7.20 -5.74
CA PRO A 150 -7.84 8.56 -5.96
C PRO A 150 -9.38 8.55 -6.02
N SER A 151 -10.03 9.49 -5.33
CA SER A 151 -11.49 9.62 -5.34
C SER A 151 -11.97 11.04 -5.02
N ASP A 152 -13.20 11.33 -5.43
CA ASP A 152 -13.91 12.59 -5.18
C ASP A 152 -14.76 12.54 -3.89
N TRP A 153 -14.57 11.51 -3.05
CA TRP A 153 -15.36 11.33 -1.84
C TRP A 153 -15.14 12.49 -0.88
N SER A 154 -16.23 13.05 -0.36
CA SER A 154 -16.16 14.15 0.62
C SER A 154 -15.43 13.72 1.89
N ASP A 155 -14.85 14.68 2.61
CA ASP A 155 -14.20 14.41 3.90
C ASP A 155 -15.15 13.74 4.91
N GLU A 156 -16.43 14.12 4.88
CA GLU A 156 -17.46 13.50 5.71
C GLU A 156 -17.62 12.02 5.37
N ARG A 157 -17.70 11.69 4.07
CA ARG A 157 -17.77 10.31 3.60
C ARG A 157 -16.53 9.52 3.99
N VAL A 158 -15.33 10.09 3.82
CA VAL A 158 -14.07 9.44 4.18
C VAL A 158 -13.96 9.22 5.68
N ARG A 159 -14.43 10.16 6.52
CA ARG A 159 -14.47 9.94 7.98
C ARG A 159 -15.44 8.84 8.37
N LEU A 160 -16.57 8.72 7.67
CA LEU A 160 -17.56 7.69 7.96
C LEU A 160 -17.14 6.30 7.47
N ASP A 161 -16.61 6.18 6.26
CA ASP A 161 -16.41 4.88 5.59
C ASP A 161 -14.94 4.54 5.29
N GLY A 162 -14.03 5.46 5.62
CA GLY A 162 -12.64 5.45 5.16
C GLY A 162 -12.51 5.77 3.68
N CYS A 163 -11.28 5.67 3.16
CA CYS A 163 -11.00 5.93 1.75
C CYS A 163 -11.67 4.91 0.83
N GLU A 164 -11.77 5.25 -0.44
CA GLU A 164 -11.99 4.28 -1.51
C GLU A 164 -10.72 3.42 -1.67
N ILE A 165 -10.89 2.11 -1.81
CA ILE A 165 -9.79 1.16 -1.91
C ILE A 165 -10.00 0.11 -3.01
N MET A 166 -8.89 -0.42 -3.52
CA MET A 166 -8.82 -1.64 -4.33
C MET A 166 -8.14 -2.74 -3.52
N GLN A 167 -8.66 -3.97 -3.59
CA GLN A 167 -8.08 -5.08 -2.84
C GLN A 167 -8.23 -6.45 -3.50
N ALA A 168 -7.26 -7.33 -3.22
CA ALA A 168 -7.46 -8.77 -3.20
C ALA A 168 -7.77 -9.21 -1.77
N GLY A 169 -8.87 -9.93 -1.55
CA GLY A 169 -9.40 -10.17 -0.21
C GLY A 169 -10.13 -11.49 -0.09
N ARG A 170 -11.07 -11.59 0.86
CA ARG A 170 -12.07 -12.68 0.82
C ARG A 170 -12.94 -12.55 -0.44
N TYR A 171 -13.22 -11.30 -0.78
CA TYR A 171 -13.75 -10.88 -2.07
C TYR A 171 -12.76 -9.87 -2.64
N ASN A 172 -12.50 -9.97 -3.93
CA ASN A 172 -11.72 -8.96 -4.62
C ASN A 172 -12.65 -7.81 -4.97
N TYR A 173 -12.12 -6.59 -4.87
CA TYR A 173 -12.85 -5.38 -5.20
C TYR A 173 -11.96 -4.49 -6.05
N LEU A 174 -12.48 -4.10 -7.22
CA LEU A 174 -11.90 -3.04 -8.03
C LEU A 174 -12.03 -1.68 -7.34
N SER A 175 -13.14 -1.49 -6.60
CA SER A 175 -13.41 -0.33 -5.76
C SER A 175 -14.38 -0.74 -4.65
N THR A 176 -14.09 -0.32 -3.42
CA THR A 176 -14.99 -0.40 -2.27
C THR A 176 -14.56 0.59 -1.19
N SER A 177 -15.32 0.74 -0.10
CA SER A 177 -14.86 1.54 1.05
C SER A 177 -13.90 0.75 1.93
N LEU A 178 -12.99 1.45 2.61
CA LEU A 178 -12.11 0.85 3.60
C LEU A 178 -12.89 0.06 4.66
N ARG A 179 -14.00 0.62 5.16
CA ARG A 179 -14.92 -0.04 6.11
C ARG A 179 -15.40 -1.39 5.57
N GLN A 180 -15.82 -1.44 4.30
CA GLN A 180 -16.31 -2.66 3.67
C GLN A 180 -15.16 -3.65 3.42
N GLY A 181 -14.03 -3.18 2.89
CA GLY A 181 -12.91 -4.07 2.57
C GLY A 181 -12.29 -4.72 3.80
N PHE A 182 -12.27 -3.99 4.93
CA PHE A 182 -11.78 -4.47 6.22
C PHE A 182 -12.89 -5.07 7.11
N ALA A 183 -14.09 -5.35 6.60
CA ALA A 183 -15.22 -5.83 7.41
C ALA A 183 -15.00 -7.18 8.12
N ASN A 184 -14.04 -7.99 7.69
CA ASN A 184 -13.62 -9.22 8.38
C ASN A 184 -12.66 -8.95 9.58
N HIS A 185 -12.26 -7.70 9.75
CA HIS A 185 -11.40 -7.17 10.80
C HIS A 185 -12.11 -5.96 11.45
N ARG A 186 -13.37 -6.14 11.91
CA ARG A 186 -14.23 -5.04 12.36
C ARG A 186 -13.56 -4.09 13.36
N THR A 187 -12.79 -4.66 14.29
CA THR A 187 -12.04 -3.87 15.28
C THR A 187 -10.99 -2.97 14.65
N ALA A 188 -10.38 -3.35 13.52
CA ALA A 188 -9.36 -2.56 12.86
C ALA A 188 -9.88 -1.19 12.43
N PHE A 189 -11.06 -1.17 11.79
CA PHE A 189 -11.67 0.08 11.34
C PHE A 189 -12.27 0.87 12.52
N GLU A 190 -13.05 0.20 13.38
CA GLU A 190 -13.76 0.86 14.48
C GLU A 190 -12.82 1.43 15.55
N ALA A 191 -11.68 0.79 15.81
CA ALA A 191 -10.68 1.26 16.75
C ALA A 191 -9.62 2.19 16.12
N GLY A 192 -9.73 2.50 14.81
CA GLY A 192 -8.78 3.38 14.13
C GLY A 192 -7.36 2.81 14.02
N GLU A 193 -7.22 1.48 13.94
CA GLU A 193 -5.91 0.80 13.90
C GLU A 193 -5.32 0.69 12.49
N ILE A 194 -6.08 1.06 11.46
CA ILE A 194 -5.61 1.04 10.08
C ILE A 194 -4.61 2.17 9.88
N GLN A 195 -3.43 1.83 9.38
CA GLN A 195 -2.35 2.77 9.06
C GLN A 195 -2.27 3.00 7.55
N PHE A 196 -1.93 4.23 7.20
CA PHE A 196 -1.74 4.67 5.84
C PHE A 196 -0.28 5.04 5.58
N HIS A 197 0.23 4.64 4.43
CA HIS A 197 1.56 5.01 3.97
C HIS A 197 1.50 5.40 2.49
N ALA A 198 2.21 6.46 2.13
CA ALA A 198 2.28 6.99 0.77
C ALA A 198 3.70 6.90 0.22
N HIS A 199 3.80 6.76 -1.09
CA HIS A 199 5.05 6.82 -1.84
C HIS A 199 4.80 7.59 -3.14
N SER A 200 5.72 8.49 -3.52
CA SER A 200 5.62 9.24 -4.78
C SER A 200 5.70 8.32 -6.00
N THR A 201 5.02 8.69 -7.07
CA THR A 201 5.13 8.00 -8.37
C THR A 201 6.04 8.80 -9.31
N ASP A 202 6.63 8.13 -10.29
CA ASP A 202 7.52 8.75 -11.27
C ASP A 202 6.79 9.33 -12.50
N PHE A 203 5.46 9.45 -12.44
CA PHE A 203 4.59 9.83 -13.57
C PHE A 203 3.42 10.70 -13.15
#